data_AF-C6X605-F1
#
_entry.id   AF-C6X605-F1
#
_cell.length_a   1.000
_cell.length_b   1.000
_cell.length_c   1.000
_cell.angle_alpha   90.00
_cell.angle_beta   90.00
_cell.angle_gamma   90.00
#
_symmetry.space_group_name_H-M   'P 1'
#
loop_
_entity.id
_entity.type
_entity.pdbx_description
1 polymer ?
#
loop_
_entity_poly.entity_id
_entity_poly.type
_entity_poly.pdbx_seq_one_letter_code
_entity_poly.pdbx_strand_id
1 'polypeptide(L)'
;MSNFASSLFCMINWPYFPYAFALLLAIPFLIFIRQFVYTYIKLKNKEIKLLTVKGNSEQRVHAYERLTLFLERLKPSNLVAKFDSKLAPHEYIFLIEKSINEEFDYNASQQLYLTKNLWKNVVNSKNNVLRLLHSTYENLGEGATLDEFKTVFLMNYMNQSDFVLQCIDDLRKENLIVN
;
A
#
# COMPACT_ATOMS: atom_id res chain seq x y z
N MET A 1 -32.78 -32.57 66.46
CA MET A 1 -31.40 -32.61 65.92
C MET A 1 -30.99 -33.97 65.36
N SER A 2 -31.53 -35.11 65.83
CA SER A 2 -31.20 -36.46 65.33
C SER A 2 -31.65 -36.77 63.90
N ASN A 3 -32.84 -36.33 63.49
CA ASN A 3 -33.39 -36.63 62.15
C ASN A 3 -32.60 -35.99 61.01
N PHE A 4 -32.00 -34.82 61.23
CA PHE A 4 -31.22 -34.11 60.20
C PHE A 4 -29.88 -34.81 59.96
N ALA A 5 -29.18 -35.20 61.03
CA ALA A 5 -27.93 -35.96 60.94
C ALA A 5 -28.14 -37.36 60.32
N SER A 6 -29.24 -38.03 60.65
CA SER A 6 -29.61 -39.32 60.06
C SER A 6 -29.95 -39.20 58.57
N SER A 7 -30.69 -38.16 58.17
CA SER A 7 -31.01 -37.91 56.75
C SER A 7 -29.75 -37.59 55.93
N LEU A 8 -28.80 -36.85 56.50
CA LEU A 8 -27.53 -36.51 55.87
C LEU A 8 -26.63 -37.76 55.69
N PHE A 9 -26.59 -38.64 56.69
CA PHE A 9 -25.84 -39.91 56.63
C PHE A 9 -26.42 -40.88 55.58
N CYS A 10 -27.74 -40.91 55.42
CA CYS A 10 -28.41 -41.71 54.39
C CYS A 10 -28.13 -41.19 52.97
N MET A 11 -28.07 -39.85 52.79
CA MET A 11 -27.73 -39.23 51.51
C MET A 11 -26.27 -39.48 51.09
N ILE A 12 -25.33 -39.54 52.05
CA ILE A 12 -23.91 -39.80 51.78
C ILE A 12 -23.66 -41.27 51.42
N ASN A 13 -24.40 -42.21 52.03
CA ASN A 13 -24.27 -43.65 51.74
C ASN A 13 -25.04 -44.11 50.50
N TRP A 14 -25.66 -43.19 49.76
CA TRP A 14 -26.32 -43.52 48.51
C TRP A 14 -25.29 -43.95 47.46
N PRO A 15 -25.43 -45.11 46.82
CA PRO A 15 -24.41 -45.66 45.92
C PRO A 15 -24.09 -44.74 44.72
N TYR A 16 -25.01 -43.83 44.37
CA TYR A 16 -24.84 -42.88 43.26
C TYR A 16 -24.34 -41.48 43.67
N PHE A 17 -24.18 -41.18 44.97
CA PHE A 17 -23.72 -39.88 45.49
C PHE A 17 -22.38 -39.39 44.88
N PRO A 18 -21.31 -40.20 44.77
CA PRO A 18 -20.04 -39.73 44.20
C PRO A 18 -20.16 -39.33 42.72
N TYR A 19 -21.03 -39.98 41.94
CA TYR A 19 -21.26 -39.64 40.54
C TYR A 19 -22.03 -38.32 40.41
N ALA A 20 -23.03 -38.07 41.26
CA ALA A 20 -23.76 -36.81 41.28
C ALA A 20 -22.84 -35.63 41.66
N PHE A 21 -21.95 -35.82 42.62
CA PHE A 21 -20.94 -34.83 43.00
C PHE A 21 -19.92 -34.55 41.88
N ALA A 22 -19.46 -35.59 41.18
CA ALA A 22 -18.58 -35.42 40.03
C ALA A 22 -19.24 -34.62 38.89
N LEU A 23 -20.53 -34.86 38.62
CA LEU A 23 -21.30 -34.17 37.59
C LEU A 23 -21.51 -32.69 37.95
N LEU A 24 -21.79 -32.40 39.23
CA LEU A 24 -21.90 -31.03 39.77
C LEU A 24 -20.61 -30.22 39.55
N LEU A 25 -19.45 -30.84 39.70
CA LEU A 25 -18.15 -30.19 39.44
C LEU A 25 -17.82 -30.11 37.95
N ALA A 26 -18.16 -31.13 37.17
CA ALA A 26 -17.83 -31.20 35.75
C ALA A 26 -18.57 -30.16 34.90
N ILE A 27 -19.85 -29.90 35.18
CA ILE A 27 -20.67 -28.94 34.40
C ILE A 27 -20.04 -27.53 34.36
N PRO A 28 -19.78 -26.83 35.49
CA PRO A 28 -19.22 -25.49 35.47
C PRO A 28 -17.82 -25.47 34.85
N PHE A 29 -17.03 -26.52 35.04
CA PHE A 29 -15.72 -26.66 34.44
C PHE A 29 -15.79 -26.76 32.91
N LEU A 30 -16.72 -27.56 32.36
CA LEU A 30 -16.95 -27.66 30.91
C LEU A 30 -17.43 -26.33 30.31
N ILE A 31 -18.32 -25.62 31.00
CA ILE A 31 -18.78 -24.29 30.58
C ILE A 31 -17.62 -23.30 30.56
N PHE A 32 -16.78 -23.31 31.60
CA PHE A 32 -15.60 -22.45 31.70
C PHE A 32 -14.59 -22.75 30.59
N ILE A 33 -14.26 -24.03 30.35
CA ILE A 33 -13.38 -24.42 29.24
C ILE A 33 -13.95 -23.96 27.91
N ARG A 34 -15.25 -24.15 27.67
CA ARG A 34 -15.90 -23.68 26.43
C ARG A 34 -15.77 -22.18 26.27
N GLN A 35 -16.00 -21.41 27.34
CA GLN A 35 -15.85 -19.95 27.33
C GLN A 35 -14.39 -19.52 27.10
N PHE A 36 -13.45 -20.21 27.73
CA PHE A 36 -12.01 -19.97 27.58
C PHE A 36 -11.57 -20.22 26.13
N VAL A 37 -11.92 -21.37 25.55
CA VAL A 37 -11.61 -21.73 24.16
C VAL A 37 -12.24 -20.74 23.19
N TYR A 38 -13.52 -20.38 23.38
CA TYR A 38 -14.18 -19.39 22.53
C TYR A 38 -13.49 -18.01 22.60
N THR A 39 -13.12 -17.57 23.81
CA THR A 39 -12.43 -16.30 24.01
C THR A 39 -11.03 -16.34 23.40
N TYR A 40 -10.30 -17.43 23.56
CA TYR A 40 -8.99 -17.66 22.96
C TYR A 40 -9.04 -17.60 21.43
N ILE A 41 -9.99 -18.32 20.81
CA ILE A 41 -10.22 -18.29 19.35
C ILE A 41 -10.59 -16.88 18.91
N LYS A 42 -11.46 -16.18 19.64
CA LYS A 42 -11.86 -14.80 19.34
C LYS A 42 -10.67 -13.83 19.39
N LEU A 43 -9.78 -13.97 20.38
CA LEU A 43 -8.57 -13.16 20.49
C LEU A 43 -7.59 -13.46 19.34
N LYS A 44 -7.35 -14.74 19.03
CA LYS A 44 -6.49 -15.14 17.90
C LYS A 44 -7.03 -14.66 16.56
N ASN A 45 -8.34 -14.71 16.34
CA ASN A 45 -8.97 -14.15 15.14
C ASN A 45 -8.81 -12.64 15.04
N LYS A 46 -8.81 -11.90 16.15
CA LYS A 46 -8.51 -10.45 16.15
C LYS A 46 -7.05 -10.18 15.81
N GLU A 47 -6.13 -10.97 16.37
CA GLU A 47 -4.69 -10.86 16.09
C GLU A 47 -4.42 -11.09 14.60
N ILE A 48 -4.96 -12.16 14.00
CA ILE A 48 -4.83 -12.45 12.56
C ILE A 48 -5.37 -11.29 11.72
N LYS A 49 -6.56 -10.75 12.04
CA LYS A 49 -7.12 -9.60 11.32
C LYS A 49 -6.24 -8.37 11.44
N LEU A 50 -5.69 -8.09 12.61
CA LEU A 50 -4.76 -6.97 12.81
C LEU A 50 -3.46 -7.17 12.02
N LEU A 51 -2.92 -8.38 12.00
CA LEU A 51 -1.72 -8.71 11.22
C LEU A 51 -1.97 -8.58 9.71
N THR A 52 -3.14 -9.00 9.21
CA THR A 52 -3.53 -8.78 7.80
C THR A 52 -3.68 -7.30 7.48
N VAL A 53 -4.33 -6.51 8.36
CA VAL A 53 -4.46 -5.06 8.18
C VAL A 53 -3.10 -4.36 8.22
N LYS A 54 -2.22 -4.77 9.15
CA LYS A 54 -0.83 -4.26 9.24
C LYS A 54 -0.01 -4.60 8.00
N GLY A 55 -0.05 -5.86 7.54
CA GLY A 55 0.62 -6.26 6.31
C GLY A 55 0.18 -5.40 5.14
N ASN A 56 -1.14 -5.26 4.95
CA ASN A 56 -1.71 -4.39 3.92
C ASN A 56 -1.32 -2.92 4.08
N SER A 57 -1.09 -2.41 5.30
CA SER A 57 -0.58 -1.05 5.50
C SER A 57 0.87 -0.88 5.08
N GLU A 58 1.75 -1.85 5.37
CA GLU A 58 3.17 -1.80 4.96
C GLU A 58 3.31 -1.81 3.44
N GLN A 59 2.58 -2.70 2.76
CA GLN A 59 2.60 -2.74 1.29
C GLN A 59 2.03 -1.48 0.66
N ARG A 60 1.00 -0.87 1.28
CA ARG A 60 0.49 0.44 0.86
C ARG A 60 1.57 1.50 0.96
N VAL A 61 2.22 1.67 2.11
CA VAL A 61 3.29 2.67 2.29
C VAL A 61 4.39 2.48 1.24
N HIS A 62 4.85 1.25 1.03
CA HIS A 62 5.86 0.97 -0.01
C HIS A 62 5.38 1.31 -1.43
N ALA A 63 4.10 1.10 -1.75
CA ALA A 63 3.54 1.51 -3.03
C ALA A 63 3.61 3.03 -3.23
N TYR A 64 3.26 3.81 -2.20
CA TYR A 64 3.37 5.28 -2.23
C TYR A 64 4.81 5.75 -2.38
N GLU A 65 5.76 5.15 -1.67
CA GLU A 65 7.19 5.46 -1.79
C GLU A 65 7.69 5.23 -3.23
N ARG A 66 7.36 4.07 -3.81
CA ARG A 66 7.78 3.71 -5.18
C ARG A 66 7.20 4.65 -6.23
N LEU A 67 5.92 5.01 -6.10
CA LEU A 67 5.30 5.95 -7.03
C LEU A 67 5.80 7.38 -6.84
N THR A 68 6.11 7.78 -5.61
CA THR A 68 6.78 9.06 -5.34
C THR A 68 8.14 9.11 -6.03
N LEU A 69 8.95 8.06 -5.90
CA LEU A 69 10.25 7.96 -6.57
C LEU A 69 10.13 7.98 -8.10
N PHE A 70 9.14 7.26 -8.65
CA PHE A 70 8.84 7.29 -10.08
C PHE A 70 8.51 8.71 -10.55
N LEU A 71 7.61 9.42 -9.86
CA LEU A 71 7.26 10.80 -10.22
C LEU A 71 8.46 11.75 -10.07
N GLU A 72 9.26 11.63 -9.01
CA GLU A 72 10.49 12.41 -8.88
C GLU A 72 11.42 12.20 -10.09
N ARG A 73 11.59 10.96 -10.55
CA ARG A 73 12.41 10.64 -11.73
C ARG A 73 11.81 11.13 -13.05
N LEU A 74 10.50 11.32 -13.12
CA LEU A 74 9.83 11.93 -14.28
C LEU A 74 10.09 13.43 -14.42
N LYS A 75 10.58 14.12 -13.37
CA LYS A 75 10.88 15.55 -13.46
C LYS A 75 11.87 15.80 -14.59
N PRO A 76 11.61 16.78 -15.49
CA PRO A 76 12.50 17.12 -16.60
C PRO A 76 13.96 17.35 -16.18
N SER A 77 14.20 17.95 -15.01
CA SER A 77 15.54 18.12 -14.44
C SER A 77 16.32 16.82 -14.26
N ASN A 78 15.63 15.73 -13.90
CA ASN A 78 16.22 14.40 -13.76
C ASN A 78 16.37 13.68 -15.11
N LEU A 79 15.45 13.93 -16.05
CA LEU A 79 15.49 13.34 -17.38
C LEU A 79 16.66 13.91 -18.20
N VAL A 80 16.89 15.23 -18.19
CA VAL A 80 17.99 15.86 -18.96
C VAL A 80 19.38 15.40 -18.54
N ALA A 81 19.52 14.95 -17.30
CA ALA A 81 20.75 14.39 -16.73
C ALA A 81 20.94 12.90 -17.08
N LYS A 82 19.92 12.21 -17.60
CA LYS A 82 20.07 10.84 -18.12
C LYS A 82 20.72 10.89 -19.51
N PHE A 83 21.60 9.93 -19.78
CA PHE A 83 22.29 9.69 -21.05
C PHE A 83 23.33 10.76 -21.48
N ASP A 84 24.27 10.32 -22.31
CA ASP A 84 25.44 11.10 -22.77
C ASP A 84 25.01 12.30 -23.65
N SER A 85 25.80 13.38 -23.62
CA SER A 85 25.59 14.60 -24.40
C SER A 85 25.92 14.45 -25.89
N LYS A 86 26.52 13.34 -26.31
CA LYS A 86 26.93 13.10 -27.70
C LYS A 86 25.85 12.51 -28.62
N LEU A 87 24.65 12.26 -28.12
CA LEU A 87 23.54 11.68 -28.90
C LEU A 87 22.90 12.70 -29.82
N ALA A 88 22.34 12.23 -30.95
CA ALA A 88 21.44 13.07 -31.73
C ALA A 88 20.11 13.29 -30.96
N PRO A 89 19.43 14.45 -31.13
CA PRO A 89 18.20 14.74 -30.39
C PRO A 89 17.11 13.66 -30.50
N HIS A 90 16.91 13.09 -31.69
CA HIS A 90 15.91 12.05 -31.92
C HIS A 90 16.23 10.74 -31.18
N GLU A 91 17.50 10.33 -31.14
CA GLU A 91 17.95 9.15 -30.39
C GLU A 91 17.76 9.33 -28.89
N TYR A 92 18.10 10.53 -28.40
CA TYR A 92 17.92 10.91 -27.01
C TYR A 92 16.45 10.80 -26.57
N ILE A 93 15.53 11.35 -27.37
CA ILE A 93 14.09 11.31 -27.08
C ILE A 93 13.57 9.87 -27.01
N PHE A 94 13.95 9.04 -27.99
CA PHE A 94 13.58 7.63 -28.01
C PHE A 94 14.06 6.90 -26.74
N LEU A 95 15.31 7.14 -26.32
CA LEU A 95 15.85 6.52 -25.10
C LEU A 95 15.15 7.00 -23.83
N ILE A 96 14.82 8.29 -23.73
CA ILE A 96 14.06 8.84 -22.60
C ILE A 96 12.65 8.25 -22.54
N GLU A 97 11.93 8.25 -23.66
CA GLU A 97 10.58 7.68 -23.75
C GLU A 97 10.59 6.20 -23.35
N LYS A 98 11.53 5.42 -23.89
CA LYS A 98 11.72 4.02 -23.53
C LYS A 98 11.96 3.87 -22.02
N SER A 99 12.87 4.66 -21.45
CA SER A 99 13.18 4.60 -20.02
C SER A 99 11.97 4.96 -19.14
N ILE A 100 11.17 5.95 -19.54
CA ILE A 100 9.93 6.34 -18.84
C ILE A 100 8.91 5.19 -18.86
N ASN A 101 8.75 4.53 -20.00
CA ASN A 101 7.81 3.42 -20.16
C ASN A 101 8.24 2.20 -19.33
N GLU A 102 9.50 1.79 -19.41
CA GLU A 102 10.04 0.67 -18.61
C GLU A 102 9.90 0.92 -17.10
N GLU A 103 10.18 2.14 -16.65
CA GLU A 103 10.05 2.49 -15.24
C GLU A 103 8.58 2.51 -14.78
N PHE A 104 7.67 2.96 -15.63
CA PHE A 104 6.24 2.90 -15.37
C PHE A 104 5.75 1.46 -15.27
N ASP A 105 6.14 0.59 -16.20
CA ASP A 105 5.73 -0.82 -16.23
C ASP A 105 6.21 -1.56 -14.97
N TYR A 106 7.43 -1.27 -14.52
CA TYR A 106 7.98 -1.81 -13.27
C TYR A 106 7.20 -1.37 -12.02
N ASN A 107 6.50 -0.23 -12.08
CA ASN A 107 5.69 0.30 -10.97
C ASN A 107 4.17 0.13 -11.20
N ALA A 108 3.73 -0.41 -12.33
CA ALA A 108 2.31 -0.50 -12.68
C ALA A 108 1.52 -1.38 -11.70
N SER A 109 2.15 -2.39 -11.10
CA SER A 109 1.51 -3.24 -10.08
C SER A 109 1.14 -2.48 -8.80
N GLN A 110 1.78 -1.34 -8.52
CA GLN A 110 1.50 -0.53 -7.34
C GLN A 110 0.10 0.09 -7.38
N GLN A 111 -0.54 0.18 -8.56
CA GLN A 111 -1.90 0.70 -8.73
C GLN A 111 -2.94 -0.01 -7.84
N LEU A 112 -2.68 -1.24 -7.41
CA LEU A 112 -3.55 -2.02 -6.52
C LEU A 112 -3.72 -1.39 -5.13
N TYR A 113 -2.80 -0.51 -4.72
CA TYR A 113 -2.74 0.08 -3.39
C TYR A 113 -3.23 1.54 -3.34
N LEU A 114 -3.68 2.08 -4.48
CA LEU A 114 -4.10 3.47 -4.64
C LEU A 114 -5.57 3.57 -5.02
N THR A 115 -6.19 4.72 -4.77
CA THR A 115 -7.49 5.00 -5.36
C THR A 115 -7.39 5.10 -6.89
N LYS A 116 -8.50 4.79 -7.57
CA LYS A 116 -8.62 4.93 -9.04
C LYS A 116 -8.31 6.35 -9.52
N ASN A 117 -8.69 7.36 -8.75
CA ASN A 117 -8.47 8.75 -9.11
C ASN A 117 -6.98 9.10 -9.05
N LEU A 118 -6.30 8.69 -7.98
CA LEU A 118 -4.88 8.97 -7.82
C LEU A 118 -4.03 8.21 -8.86
N TRP A 119 -4.37 6.96 -9.15
CA TRP A 119 -3.74 6.22 -10.24
C TRP A 119 -3.91 6.94 -11.59
N LYS A 120 -5.11 7.45 -11.88
CA LYS A 120 -5.34 8.26 -13.07
C LYS A 120 -4.45 9.50 -13.11
N ASN A 121 -4.24 10.18 -11.98
CA ASN A 121 -3.33 11.32 -11.89
C ASN A 121 -1.88 10.92 -12.22
N VAL A 122 -1.39 9.80 -11.69
CA VAL A 122 -0.04 9.27 -12.00
C VAL A 122 0.12 9.02 -13.51
N VAL A 123 -0.85 8.35 -14.13
CA VAL A 123 -0.85 8.08 -15.58
C VAL A 123 -0.89 9.39 -16.38
N ASN A 124 -1.71 10.34 -15.98
CA ASN A 124 -1.79 11.65 -16.63
C ASN A 124 -0.47 12.41 -16.52
N SER A 125 0.20 12.40 -15.36
CA SER A 125 1.50 13.05 -15.19
C SER A 125 2.56 12.45 -16.10
N LYS A 126 2.64 11.11 -16.21
CA LYS A 126 3.52 10.43 -17.20
C LYS A 126 3.23 10.92 -18.62
N ASN A 127 1.97 10.88 -19.03
CA ASN A 127 1.57 11.26 -20.39
C ASN A 127 1.83 12.73 -20.70
N ASN A 128 1.69 13.62 -19.71
CA ASN A 128 2.00 15.03 -19.86
C ASN A 128 3.50 15.28 -20.02
N VAL A 129 4.37 14.55 -19.30
CA VAL A 129 5.82 14.62 -19.52
C VAL A 129 6.17 14.16 -20.93
N LEU A 130 5.62 13.03 -21.39
CA LEU A 130 5.86 12.54 -22.76
C LEU A 130 5.37 13.53 -23.81
N ARG A 131 4.16 14.08 -23.64
CA ARG A 131 3.63 15.11 -24.54
C ARG A 131 4.55 16.32 -24.60
N LEU A 132 5.05 16.79 -23.45
CA LEU A 132 5.99 17.90 -23.37
C LEU A 132 7.31 17.58 -24.08
N LEU A 133 7.80 16.35 -23.95
CA LEU A 133 9.02 15.88 -24.60
C LEU A 133 8.88 15.94 -26.13
N HIS A 134 7.80 15.38 -26.67
CA HIS A 134 7.52 15.38 -28.11
C HIS A 134 7.23 16.78 -28.65
N SER A 135 6.41 17.58 -27.95
CA SER A 135 6.10 18.93 -28.42
C SER A 135 7.33 19.82 -28.43
N THR A 136 8.24 19.66 -27.47
CA THR A 136 9.52 20.39 -27.46
C THR A 136 10.37 20.02 -28.68
N TYR A 137 10.38 18.74 -29.06
CA TYR A 137 11.12 18.26 -30.22
C TYR A 137 10.53 18.72 -31.55
N GLU A 138 9.21 18.67 -31.69
CA GLU A 138 8.52 19.13 -32.91
C GLU A 138 8.70 20.62 -33.17
N ASN A 139 8.82 21.43 -32.11
CA ASN A 139 9.06 22.88 -32.20
C ASN A 139 10.56 23.23 -32.27
N LEU A 140 11.44 22.23 -32.29
CA LEU A 140 12.88 22.44 -32.38
C LEU A 140 13.26 22.75 -33.84
N GLY A 141 14.08 23.79 -34.04
CA GLY A 141 14.54 24.16 -35.38
C GLY A 141 15.39 23.07 -36.06
N GLU A 142 15.41 23.06 -37.39
CA GLU A 142 16.30 22.17 -38.15
C GLU A 142 17.77 22.41 -37.77
N GLY A 143 18.49 21.34 -37.46
CA GLY A 143 19.92 21.41 -37.09
C GLY A 143 20.20 21.77 -35.63
N ALA A 144 19.17 21.91 -34.79
CA ALA A 144 19.35 22.19 -33.37
C ALA A 144 20.09 21.07 -32.63
N THR A 145 20.87 21.48 -31.65
CA THR A 145 21.69 20.59 -30.82
C THR A 145 20.88 19.94 -29.69
N LEU A 146 21.40 18.84 -29.14
CA LEU A 146 20.79 18.20 -27.98
C LEU A 146 20.76 19.12 -26.75
N ASP A 147 21.77 19.97 -26.58
CA ASP A 147 21.83 20.91 -25.45
C ASP A 147 20.77 22.01 -25.56
N GLU A 148 20.50 22.50 -26.78
CA GLU A 148 19.39 23.40 -27.06
C GLU A 148 18.05 22.73 -26.73
N PHE A 149 17.84 21.49 -27.18
CA PHE A 149 16.64 20.72 -26.83
C PHE A 149 16.45 20.60 -25.32
N LYS A 150 17.50 20.18 -24.57
CA LYS A 150 17.45 20.04 -23.11
C LYS A 150 17.09 21.35 -22.43
N THR A 151 17.64 22.47 -22.91
CA THR A 151 17.37 23.81 -22.37
C THR A 151 15.91 24.22 -22.59
N VAL A 152 15.41 24.07 -23.83
CA VAL A 152 14.03 24.42 -24.19
C VAL A 152 13.04 23.50 -23.47
N PHE A 153 13.34 22.21 -23.32
CA PHE A 153 12.51 21.26 -22.56
C PHE A 153 12.33 21.68 -21.10
N LEU A 154 13.42 22.06 -20.43
CA LEU A 154 13.36 22.58 -19.05
C LEU A 154 12.57 23.88 -18.95
N MET A 155 12.79 24.82 -19.88
CA MET A 155 12.06 26.09 -19.90
C MET A 155 10.56 25.88 -20.10
N ASN A 156 10.17 25.01 -21.04
CA ASN A 156 8.77 24.69 -21.30
C ASN A 156 8.09 24.08 -20.07
N TYR A 157 8.81 23.25 -19.32
CA TYR A 157 8.30 22.71 -18.05
C TYR A 157 8.11 23.79 -16.99
N MET A 158 9.10 24.67 -16.80
CA MET A 158 9.06 25.74 -15.80
C MET A 158 7.98 26.78 -16.08
N ASN A 159 7.63 27.00 -17.35
CA ASN A 159 6.58 27.93 -17.76
C ASN A 159 5.17 27.37 -17.54
N GLN A 160 5.04 26.07 -17.28
CA GLN A 160 3.78 25.42 -16.96
C GLN A 160 3.68 25.17 -15.45
N SER A 161 2.48 24.87 -14.96
CA SER A 161 2.32 24.41 -13.59
C SER A 161 3.00 23.05 -13.40
N ASP A 162 3.81 22.89 -12.35
CA ASP A 162 4.52 21.64 -12.03
C ASP A 162 3.54 20.50 -11.69
N PHE A 163 3.03 19.86 -12.73
CA PHE A 163 2.01 18.82 -12.63
C PHE A 163 2.56 17.51 -12.02
N VAL A 164 3.88 17.31 -12.07
CA VAL A 164 4.52 16.18 -11.40
C VAL A 164 4.50 16.41 -9.90
N LEU A 165 4.88 17.59 -9.43
CA LEU A 165 4.83 17.96 -8.02
C LEU A 165 3.40 17.94 -7.49
N GLN A 166 2.43 18.46 -8.24
CA GLN A 166 1.01 18.37 -7.85
C GLN A 166 0.57 16.92 -7.63
N CYS A 167 0.96 16.00 -8.52
CA CYS A 167 0.64 14.58 -8.35
C CYS A 167 1.36 13.95 -7.14
N ILE A 168 2.59 14.38 -6.84
CA ILE A 168 3.30 13.96 -5.62
C ILE A 168 2.57 14.45 -4.37
N ASP A 169 2.08 15.69 -4.37
CA ASP A 169 1.33 16.23 -3.24
C ASP A 169 -0.02 15.52 -3.07
N ASP A 170 -0.68 15.11 -4.15
CA ASP A 170 -1.87 14.27 -4.09
C ASP A 170 -1.57 12.88 -3.50
N LEU A 171 -0.44 12.25 -3.86
CA LEU A 171 0.01 11.01 -3.24
C LEU A 171 0.22 11.18 -1.73
N ARG A 172 0.86 12.27 -1.31
CA ARG A 172 1.10 12.56 0.10
C ARG A 172 -0.22 12.75 0.86
N LYS A 173 -1.16 13.51 0.30
CA LYS A 173 -2.48 13.73 0.92
C LYS A 173 -3.24 12.42 1.11
N GLU A 174 -3.30 11.57 0.09
CA GLU A 174 -4.00 10.28 0.20
C GLU A 174 -3.31 9.37 1.22
N ASN A 175 -1.98 9.29 1.20
CA ASN A 175 -1.22 8.49 2.16
C ASN A 175 -1.50 8.89 3.61
N LEU A 176 -1.64 10.19 3.91
CA LEU A 176 -1.98 10.71 5.25
C LEU A 176 -3.42 10.41 5.69
N ILE A 177 -4.32 10.12 4.77
CA ILE A 177 -5.72 9.79 5.06
C ILE A 177 -5.89 8.27 5.24
N VAL A 178 -5.15 7.50 4.45
CA VAL A 178 -5.31 6.04 4.33
C VAL A 178 -4.47 5.26 5.34
N ASN A 179 -3.37 5.85 5.82
CA ASN A 179 -2.45 5.27 6.82
C ASN A 179 -2.41 6.13 8.08
#